data_AF-A0A924Y1M2-F1
#
_entry.id   AF-A0A924Y1M2-F1
#
_cell.length_a   1.000
_cell.length_b   1.000
_cell.length_c   1.000
_cell.angle_alpha   90.00
_cell.angle_beta   90.00
_cell.angle_gamma   90.00
#
_symmetry.space_group_name_H-M   'P 1'
#
loop_
_entity.id
_entity.type
_entity.pdbx_description
1 polymer ?
#
loop_
_entity_poly.entity_id
_entity_poly.type
_entity_poly.pdbx_seq_one_letter_code
_entity_poly.pdbx_strand_id
1 'polypeptide(L)'
;MRIILKPMGAITLLATIVLLAVLAASNAWKQQAQKNKTAEVQDILLVTDAAKKGWLQNQIYRFNLQNDGRYHVTTRFMDTREALQAILHDKEKPVLWSPSGSNWTAALADGWGKSHPGGKNIVQVGDSDAYRTFLRTPLVFLTTRKKAPFLRKTFATEPWHG
;
A
#
# COMPACT_ATOMS: atom_id res chain seq x y z
N MET A 1 -3.30 64.48 55.90
CA MET A 1 -2.59 63.19 55.79
C MET A 1 -3.02 62.53 54.48
N ARG A 2 -2.18 62.58 53.43
CA ARG A 2 -2.50 62.01 52.09
C ARG A 2 -1.88 60.61 51.99
N ILE A 3 -2.72 59.59 51.81
CA ILE A 3 -2.28 58.20 51.61
C ILE A 3 -2.01 58.01 50.12
N ILE A 4 -0.74 57.83 49.77
CA ILE A 4 -0.30 57.51 48.41
C ILE A 4 -0.40 55.98 48.26
N LEU A 5 -1.50 55.50 47.65
CA LEU A 5 -1.62 54.09 47.25
C LEU A 5 -0.68 53.81 46.08
N LYS A 6 0.32 52.95 46.30
CA LYS A 6 1.26 52.49 45.27
C LYS A 6 0.54 51.62 44.23
N PRO A 7 0.78 51.81 42.91
CA PRO A 7 0.13 51.05 41.85
C PRO A 7 0.84 49.71 41.61
N MET A 8 0.97 48.87 42.63
CA MET A 8 1.65 47.56 42.49
C MET A 8 0.76 46.49 41.82
N GLY A 9 -0.56 46.68 41.77
CA GLY A 9 -1.51 45.71 41.18
C GLY A 9 -1.66 45.78 39.66
N ALA A 10 -1.37 46.93 39.03
CA ALA A 10 -1.59 47.10 37.59
C ALA A 10 -0.48 46.45 36.75
N ILE A 11 0.74 46.43 37.26
CA ILE A 11 1.92 45.90 36.57
C ILE A 11 1.89 44.37 36.52
N THR A 12 1.48 43.72 37.61
CA THR A 12 1.32 42.26 37.66
C THR A 12 0.21 41.80 36.73
N LEU A 13 -0.94 42.48 36.66
CA LEU A 13 -2.04 42.13 35.76
C LEU A 13 -1.63 42.19 34.28
N LEU A 14 -0.92 43.25 33.89
CA LEU A 14 -0.39 43.42 32.53
C LEU A 14 0.61 42.32 32.16
N ALA A 15 1.50 41.96 33.07
CA ALA A 15 2.47 40.88 32.84
C ALA A 15 1.78 39.53 32.60
N THR A 16 0.72 39.21 33.34
CA THR A 16 -0.03 37.95 33.16
C THR A 16 -0.76 37.91 31.83
N ILE A 17 -1.36 39.03 31.39
CA ILE A 17 -2.08 39.13 30.12
C ILE A 17 -1.10 38.95 28.94
N VAL A 18 0.07 39.59 29.01
CA VAL A 18 1.11 39.46 27.97
C VAL A 18 1.63 38.02 27.92
N LEU A 19 1.86 37.37 29.06
CA LEU A 19 2.33 35.99 29.11
C LEU A 19 1.30 35.02 28.51
N LEU A 20 0.01 35.21 28.81
CA LEU A 20 -1.09 34.41 28.24
C LEU A 20 -1.20 34.61 26.72
N ALA A 21 -1.05 35.84 26.22
CA ALA A 21 -1.08 36.13 24.79
C ALA A 21 0.09 35.47 24.04
N VAL A 22 1.30 35.50 24.61
CA VAL A 22 2.49 34.85 24.03
C VAL A 22 2.32 33.33 24.01
N LEU A 23 1.80 32.73 25.08
CA LEU A 23 1.53 31.30 25.15
C LEU A 23 0.48 30.86 24.11
N ALA A 24 -0.62 31.61 23.99
CA ALA A 24 -1.66 31.34 23.01
C ALA A 24 -1.15 31.46 21.56
N ALA A 25 -0.36 32.50 21.25
CA ALA A 25 0.25 32.68 19.94
C ALA A 25 1.23 31.56 19.61
N SER A 26 2.04 31.10 20.58
CA SER A 26 2.99 30.01 20.37
C SER A 26 2.30 28.68 20.05
N ASN A 27 1.17 28.40 20.72
CA ASN A 27 0.39 27.19 20.47
C ASN A 27 -0.32 27.24 19.13
N ALA A 28 -0.87 28.38 18.74
CA ALA A 28 -1.47 28.58 17.42
C ALA A 28 -0.43 28.39 16.31
N TRP A 29 0.79 28.90 16.48
CA TRP A 29 1.89 28.70 15.53
C TRP A 29 2.32 27.24 15.40
N LYS A 30 2.42 26.50 16.51
CA LYS A 30 2.72 25.06 16.48
C LYS A 30 1.62 24.25 15.78
N GLN A 31 0.35 24.58 16.02
CA GLN A 31 -0.78 23.94 15.35
C GLN A 31 -0.81 24.26 13.84
N GLN A 32 -0.50 25.50 13.44
CA GLN A 32 -0.41 25.89 12.03
C GLN A 32 0.78 25.20 11.33
N ALA A 33 1.93 25.06 12.00
CA ALA A 33 3.09 24.34 11.49
C ALA A 33 2.83 22.84 11.31
N GLN A 34 2.02 22.22 12.19
CA GLN A 34 1.57 20.83 12.01
C GLN A 34 0.54 20.68 10.88
N LYS A 35 -0.30 21.69 10.64
CA LYS A 35 -1.27 21.72 9.53
C LYS A 35 -0.60 21.85 8.15
N ASN A 36 0.60 22.40 8.12
CA ASN A 36 1.41 22.59 6.92
C ASN A 36 2.46 21.49 6.69
N LYS A 37 2.34 20.32 7.34
CA LYS A 37 2.97 19.12 6.79
C LYS A 37 2.37 18.89 5.42
N THR A 38 3.11 19.28 4.39
CA THR A 38 2.93 18.89 3.00
C THR A 38 2.47 17.45 2.99
N ALA A 39 1.30 17.17 2.40
CA ALA A 39 0.79 15.81 2.32
C ALA A 39 1.90 14.95 1.70
N GLU A 40 2.51 14.10 2.53
CA GLU A 40 3.61 13.25 2.10
C GLU A 40 3.03 12.27 1.08
N VAL A 41 3.55 12.29 -0.14
CA VAL A 41 3.11 11.37 -1.19
C VAL A 41 3.37 9.96 -0.67
N GLN A 42 2.32 9.15 -0.57
CA GLN A 42 2.45 7.80 -0.07
C GLN A 42 2.93 6.89 -1.21
N ASP A 43 4.16 6.41 -1.07
CA ASP A 43 4.76 5.44 -1.99
C ASP A 43 4.18 4.04 -1.77
N ILE A 44 3.69 3.44 -2.85
CA ILE A 44 3.07 2.12 -2.88
C ILE A 44 3.94 1.21 -3.75
N LEU A 45 4.69 0.32 -3.11
CA LEU A 45 5.42 -0.74 -3.82
C LEU A 45 4.48 -1.90 -4.18
N LEU A 46 4.31 -2.13 -5.48
CA LEU A 46 3.63 -3.30 -6.04
C LEU A 46 4.66 -4.32 -6.54
N VAL A 47 4.71 -5.50 -5.93
CA VAL A 47 5.47 -6.65 -6.43
C VAL A 47 4.54 -7.56 -7.23
N THR A 48 4.90 -7.89 -8.47
CA THR A 48 4.06 -8.72 -9.35
C THR A 48 4.85 -9.52 -10.36
N ASP A 49 4.20 -10.50 -10.96
CA ASP A 49 4.76 -11.35 -12.01
C ASP A 49 4.95 -10.60 -13.34
N ALA A 50 6.04 -10.88 -14.05
CA ALA A 50 6.36 -10.25 -15.32
C ALA A 50 5.29 -10.46 -16.41
N ALA A 51 4.53 -11.55 -16.37
CA ALA A 51 3.41 -11.81 -17.28
C ALA A 51 2.33 -10.72 -17.21
N LYS A 52 2.26 -9.95 -16.11
CA LYS A 52 1.29 -8.86 -15.93
C LYS A 52 1.81 -7.49 -16.39
N LYS A 53 3.08 -7.37 -16.76
CA LYS A 53 3.74 -6.09 -17.06
C LYS A 53 2.98 -5.27 -18.11
N GLY A 54 2.66 -5.88 -19.25
CA GLY A 54 2.10 -5.16 -20.39
C GLY A 54 0.78 -4.45 -20.08
N TRP A 55 -0.10 -5.06 -19.29
CA TRP A 55 -1.38 -4.44 -18.95
C TRP A 55 -1.28 -3.55 -17.70
N LEU A 56 -0.45 -3.90 -16.71
CA LEU A 56 -0.30 -3.12 -15.48
C LEU A 56 0.35 -1.76 -15.71
N GLN A 57 1.39 -1.67 -16.56
CA GLN A 57 2.13 -0.43 -16.75
C GLN A 57 1.23 0.75 -17.12
N ASN A 58 0.27 0.52 -18.03
CA ASN A 58 -0.69 1.54 -18.43
C ASN A 58 -1.65 1.93 -17.30
N GLN A 59 -2.08 0.97 -16.47
CA GLN A 59 -2.96 1.28 -15.34
C GLN A 59 -2.23 2.04 -14.24
N ILE A 60 -0.98 1.69 -13.95
CA ILE A 60 -0.14 2.37 -12.96
C ILE A 60 0.15 3.80 -13.40
N TYR A 61 0.51 3.98 -14.68
CA TYR A 61 0.72 5.32 -15.22
C TYR A 61 -0.51 6.20 -15.04
N ARG A 62 -1.70 5.68 -15.39
CA ARG A 62 -2.97 6.42 -15.21
C ARG A 62 -3.29 6.67 -13.74
N PHE A 63 -3.07 5.69 -12.87
CA PHE A 63 -3.29 5.81 -11.44
C PHE A 63 -2.41 6.92 -10.84
N ASN A 64 -1.12 6.91 -11.15
CA ASN A 64 -0.17 7.90 -10.66
C ASN A 64 -0.51 9.31 -11.18
N LEU A 65 -0.91 9.43 -12.45
CA LEU A 65 -1.35 10.71 -13.01
C LEU A 65 -2.62 11.24 -12.31
N GLN A 66 -3.58 10.37 -12.00
CA GLN A 66 -4.84 10.74 -11.36
C GLN A 66 -4.71 11.04 -9.87
N ASN A 67 -3.67 10.52 -9.21
CA ASN A 67 -3.44 10.65 -7.78
C ASN A 67 -2.16 11.43 -7.45
N ASP A 68 -1.72 12.28 -8.39
CA ASP A 68 -0.53 13.09 -8.22
C ASP A 68 -0.60 13.93 -6.94
N GLY A 69 0.53 14.01 -6.23
CA GLY A 69 0.61 14.66 -4.92
C GLY A 69 -0.03 13.91 -3.74
N ARG A 70 -0.60 12.71 -3.94
CA ARG A 70 -1.16 11.89 -2.85
C ARG A 70 -0.62 10.46 -2.81
N TYR A 71 -0.61 9.77 -3.94
CA TYR A 71 -0.16 8.38 -4.04
C TYR A 71 0.77 8.20 -5.23
N HIS A 72 1.81 7.38 -5.04
CA HIS A 72 2.70 7.01 -6.13
C HIS A 72 2.99 5.51 -6.12
N VAL A 73 2.54 4.81 -7.15
CA VAL A 73 2.76 3.37 -7.30
C VAL A 73 4.03 3.11 -8.10
N THR A 74 4.94 2.33 -7.51
CA THR A 74 6.10 1.76 -8.19
C THR A 74 5.93 0.25 -8.34
N THR A 75 6.47 -0.32 -9.41
CA THR A 75 6.40 -1.77 -9.67
C THR A 75 7.74 -2.45 -9.68
N ARG A 76 7.79 -3.62 -9.04
CA ARG A 76 8.88 -4.59 -9.16
C ARG A 76 8.33 -5.87 -9.80
N PHE A 77 8.90 -6.23 -10.95
CA PHE A 77 8.56 -7.47 -11.64
C PHE A 77 9.51 -8.58 -11.20
N MET A 78 8.96 -9.67 -10.67
CA MET A 78 9.72 -10.78 -10.10
C MET A 78 8.95 -12.09 -10.27
N ASP A 79 9.65 -13.22 -10.36
CA ASP A 79 8.99 -14.52 -10.31
C ASP A 79 8.21 -14.67 -8.99
N THR A 80 7.05 -15.32 -9.03
CA THR A 80 6.16 -15.41 -7.86
C THR A 80 6.81 -16.14 -6.68
N ARG A 81 7.60 -17.19 -6.94
CA ARG A 81 8.27 -17.96 -5.89
C ARG A 81 9.42 -17.16 -5.29
N GLU A 82 10.17 -16.46 -6.14
CA GLU A 82 11.24 -15.56 -5.69
C GLU A 82 10.67 -14.42 -4.83
N ALA A 83 9.59 -13.77 -5.28
CA ALA A 83 8.90 -12.73 -4.53
C ALA A 83 8.39 -13.23 -3.18
N LEU A 84 7.80 -14.43 -3.14
CA LEU A 84 7.37 -15.06 -1.89
C LEU A 84 8.55 -15.16 -0.91
N GLN A 85 9.69 -15.72 -1.34
CA GLN A 85 10.86 -15.83 -0.48
C GLN A 85 11.40 -14.46 -0.05
N ALA A 86 11.45 -13.49 -0.96
CA ALA A 86 11.93 -12.16 -0.63
C ALA A 86 11.05 -11.45 0.41
N ILE A 87 9.72 -11.63 0.34
CA ILE A 87 8.77 -11.14 1.35
C ILE A 87 8.96 -11.86 2.69
N LEU A 88 9.03 -13.20 2.67
CA LEU A 88 9.20 -14.02 3.89
C LEU A 88 10.50 -13.76 4.64
N HIS A 89 11.52 -13.25 3.97
CA HIS A 89 12.83 -12.92 4.57
C HIS A 89 13.04 -11.41 4.73
N ASP A 90 11.96 -10.61 4.71
CA ASP A 90 11.99 -9.15 4.87
C ASP A 90 12.86 -8.38 3.86
N LYS A 91 13.28 -9.04 2.76
CA LYS A 91 14.04 -8.40 1.67
C LYS A 91 13.15 -7.50 0.82
N GLU A 92 11.87 -7.82 0.74
CA GLU A 92 10.83 -7.02 0.08
C GLU A 92 9.70 -6.76 1.05
N LYS A 93 9.25 -5.50 1.14
CA LYS A 93 8.11 -5.10 1.97
C LYS A 93 7.05 -4.40 1.11
N PRO A 94 6.47 -5.11 0.14
CA PRO A 94 5.49 -4.50 -0.74
C PRO A 94 4.24 -4.12 0.04
N VAL A 95 3.63 -3.00 -0.35
CA VAL A 95 2.27 -2.65 0.08
C VAL A 95 1.26 -3.54 -0.64
N LEU A 96 1.55 -3.89 -1.90
CA LEU A 96 0.71 -4.76 -2.72
C LEU A 96 1.54 -5.89 -3.32
N TRP A 97 1.03 -7.12 -3.23
CA TRP A 97 1.61 -8.28 -3.89
C TRP A 97 0.57 -8.95 -4.79
N SER A 98 0.90 -9.12 -6.07
CA SER A 98 0.04 -9.76 -7.07
C SER A 98 0.73 -10.99 -7.68
N PRO A 99 0.64 -12.16 -7.02
CA PRO A 99 1.27 -13.40 -7.47
C PRO A 99 0.63 -13.92 -8.77
N SER A 100 1.28 -14.89 -9.42
CA SER A 100 0.76 -15.56 -10.64
C SER A 100 -0.57 -16.30 -10.43
N GLY A 101 -0.88 -16.71 -9.20
CA GLY A 101 -2.11 -17.41 -8.84
C GLY A 101 -2.51 -17.22 -7.38
N SER A 102 -3.78 -17.46 -7.06
CA SER A 102 -4.33 -17.25 -5.71
C SER A 102 -3.78 -18.24 -4.68
N ASN A 103 -3.35 -19.43 -5.11
CA ASN A 103 -2.73 -20.46 -4.26
C ASN A 103 -1.50 -19.96 -3.50
N TRP A 104 -0.77 -18.98 -4.06
CA TRP A 104 0.40 -18.38 -3.42
C TRP A 104 0.08 -17.55 -2.18
N THR A 105 -1.17 -17.10 -2.04
CA THR A 105 -1.65 -16.38 -0.87
C THR A 105 -1.65 -17.26 0.38
N ALA A 106 -2.13 -18.50 0.23
CA ALA A 106 -2.08 -19.49 1.30
C ALA A 106 -0.62 -19.86 1.63
N ALA A 107 0.22 -20.05 0.61
CA ALA A 107 1.64 -20.32 0.81
C ALA A 107 2.38 -19.18 1.56
N LEU A 108 2.00 -17.92 1.31
CA LEU A 108 2.52 -16.77 2.07
C LEU A 108 2.02 -16.79 3.51
N ALA A 109 0.74 -17.01 3.75
CA ALA A 109 0.20 -17.08 5.12
C ALA A 109 0.90 -18.18 5.94
N ASP A 110 1.04 -19.38 5.37
CA ASP A 110 1.71 -20.51 6.01
C ASP A 110 3.21 -20.27 6.20
N GLY A 111 3.87 -19.68 5.21
CA GLY A 111 5.30 -19.35 5.27
C GLY A 111 5.59 -18.28 6.32
N TRP A 112 4.74 -17.25 6.40
CA TRP A 112 4.92 -16.13 7.31
C TRP A 112 4.82 -16.57 8.77
N GLY A 113 3.83 -17.39 9.11
CA GLY A 113 3.71 -17.94 10.46
C GLY A 113 4.92 -18.76 10.92
N LYS A 114 5.65 -19.37 9.98
CA LYS A 114 6.87 -20.14 10.24
C LYS A 114 8.11 -19.25 10.35
N SER A 115 8.25 -18.27 9.46
CA SER A 115 9.39 -17.35 9.45
C SER A 115 9.33 -16.31 10.58
N HIS A 116 8.13 -15.96 11.04
CA HIS A 116 7.89 -14.89 12.03
C HIS A 116 7.03 -15.40 13.20
N PRO A 117 7.56 -16.32 14.02
CA PRO A 117 6.81 -16.88 15.15
C PRO A 117 6.40 -15.77 16.14
N GLY A 118 5.10 -15.70 16.46
CA GLY A 118 4.52 -14.67 17.33
C GLY A 118 4.22 -13.33 16.64
N GLY A 119 4.55 -13.19 15.36
CA GLY A 119 4.18 -12.03 14.55
C GLY A 119 2.70 -12.03 14.19
N LYS A 120 2.15 -10.84 13.91
CA LYS A 120 0.81 -10.73 13.33
C LYS A 120 0.84 -11.32 11.92
N ASN A 121 -0.12 -12.19 11.60
CA ASN A 121 -0.29 -12.70 10.25
C ASN A 121 -0.58 -11.55 9.28
N ILE A 122 0.20 -11.46 8.21
CA ILE A 122 0.03 -10.46 7.15
C ILE A 122 -1.08 -10.81 6.16
N VAL A 123 -1.51 -12.06 6.14
CA VAL A 123 -2.59 -12.57 5.28
C VAL A 123 -3.44 -13.56 6.07
N GLN A 124 -4.76 -13.38 6.06
CA GLN A 124 -5.72 -14.32 6.65
C GLN A 124 -6.50 -15.02 5.54
N VAL A 125 -6.22 -16.29 5.29
CA VAL A 125 -6.81 -17.02 4.14
C VAL A 125 -8.33 -17.19 4.27
N GLY A 126 -8.86 -17.19 5.50
CA GLY A 126 -10.30 -17.25 5.78
C GLY A 126 -11.03 -15.90 5.67
N ASP A 127 -10.29 -14.80 5.52
CA ASP A 127 -10.86 -13.47 5.33
C ASP A 127 -10.95 -13.15 3.83
N SER A 128 -12.17 -12.97 3.33
CA SER A 128 -12.43 -12.62 1.92
C SER A 128 -11.88 -11.24 1.53
N ASP A 129 -11.56 -10.39 2.50
CA ASP A 129 -10.97 -9.08 2.26
C ASP A 129 -9.43 -9.10 2.29
N ALA A 130 -8.81 -10.15 2.85
CA ALA A 130 -7.35 -10.25 2.92
C ALA A 130 -6.68 -10.50 1.56
N TYR A 131 -7.41 -11.07 0.59
CA TYR A 131 -6.95 -11.20 -0.79
C TYR A 131 -8.12 -11.20 -1.77
N ARG A 132 -7.87 -10.72 -2.98
CA ARG A 132 -8.89 -10.64 -4.03
C ARG A 132 -8.34 -11.18 -5.34
N THR A 133 -9.16 -11.97 -6.03
CA THR A 133 -8.85 -12.45 -7.38
C THR A 133 -9.53 -11.51 -8.38
N PHE A 134 -8.74 -10.63 -8.99
CA PHE A 134 -9.25 -9.64 -9.95
C PHE A 134 -9.31 -10.15 -11.39
N LEU A 135 -8.45 -11.12 -11.74
CA LEU A 135 -8.33 -11.63 -13.10
C LEU A 135 -8.16 -13.14 -13.09
N ARG A 136 -8.78 -13.80 -14.07
CA ARG A 136 -8.57 -15.21 -14.39
C ARG A 136 -8.18 -15.30 -15.86
N THR A 137 -7.07 -15.96 -16.15
CA THR A 137 -6.64 -16.21 -17.52
C THR A 137 -7.03 -17.62 -17.93
N PRO A 138 -7.69 -17.83 -19.07
CA PRO A 138 -8.00 -19.18 -19.55
C PRO A 138 -6.70 -19.91 -19.89
N LEU A 139 -6.69 -21.23 -19.69
CA LEU A 139 -5.63 -22.07 -20.23
C LEU A 139 -5.77 -22.11 -21.76
N VAL A 140 -4.72 -21.68 -22.47
CA VAL A 140 -4.70 -21.68 -23.93
C VAL A 140 -3.55 -22.52 -24.45
N PHE A 141 -3.84 -23.38 -25.41
CA PHE A 141 -2.81 -24.13 -26.14
C PHE A 141 -2.31 -23.29 -27.30
N LEU A 142 -1.16 -22.66 -27.14
CA LEU A 142 -0.50 -21.96 -28.23
C LEU A 142 0.09 -22.99 -29.20
N THR A 143 -0.28 -22.88 -30.47
CA THR A 143 0.18 -23.78 -31.51
C THR A 143 0.43 -23.03 -32.81
N THR A 144 1.16 -23.68 -33.72
CA THR A 144 1.39 -23.12 -35.06
C THR A 144 0.19 -23.38 -35.96
N ARG A 145 0.01 -22.54 -36.99
CA ARG A 145 -1.06 -22.71 -38.00
C ARG A 145 -1.05 -24.12 -38.62
N LYS A 146 0.13 -24.72 -38.82
CA LYS A 146 0.29 -26.08 -39.37
C LYS A 146 -0.19 -27.18 -38.41
N LYS A 147 0.01 -27.00 -37.09
CA LYS A 147 -0.36 -27.98 -36.05
C LYS A 147 -1.76 -27.77 -35.48
N ALA A 148 -2.38 -26.61 -35.72
CA ALA A 148 -3.72 -26.28 -35.25
C ALA A 148 -4.81 -27.29 -35.68
N PRO A 149 -4.85 -27.82 -36.93
CA PRO A 149 -5.88 -28.78 -37.31
C PRO A 149 -5.82 -30.08 -36.52
N PHE A 150 -4.62 -30.55 -36.18
CA PHE A 150 -4.43 -31.76 -35.36
C PHE A 150 -4.97 -31.54 -33.95
N LEU A 151 -4.53 -30.48 -33.26
CA LEU A 151 -4.94 -30.19 -31.89
C LEU A 151 -6.45 -29.88 -31.80
N ARG A 152 -7.03 -29.21 -32.79
CA ARG A 152 -8.48 -28.99 -32.82
C ARG A 152 -9.26 -30.30 -32.83
N LYS A 153 -8.83 -31.30 -33.61
CA LYS A 153 -9.51 -32.60 -33.61
C LYS A 153 -9.41 -33.32 -32.25
N THR A 154 -8.30 -33.16 -31.54
CA THR A 154 -8.06 -33.80 -30.24
C THR A 154 -8.79 -33.12 -29.09
N PHE A 155 -8.95 -31.79 -29.15
CA PHE A 155 -9.45 -31.00 -28.01
C PHE A 155 -10.80 -30.31 -28.23
N ALA A 156 -11.39 -30.32 -29.44
CA ALA A 156 -12.63 -29.59 -29.72
C ALA A 156 -13.92 -30.29 -29.27
N THR A 157 -13.88 -31.55 -28.84
CA THR A 157 -15.11 -32.34 -28.61
C THR A 157 -15.77 -32.19 -27.24
N GLU A 158 -15.11 -31.60 -26.23
CA GLU A 158 -15.71 -31.04 -24.99
C GLU A 158 -14.61 -30.84 -23.92
N PRO A 159 -14.05 -29.63 -23.75
CA PRO A 159 -12.96 -29.42 -22.80
C PRO A 159 -13.41 -29.19 -21.34
N TRP A 160 -14.71 -29.07 -21.06
CA TRP A 160 -15.20 -28.41 -19.84
C TRP A 160 -16.26 -29.18 -19.04
N HIS A 161 -16.50 -30.46 -19.30
CA HIS A 161 -17.28 -31.32 -18.41
C HIS A 161 -16.33 -32.02 -17.41
N GLY A 162 -15.99 -31.30 -16.35
CA GLY A 162 -15.25 -31.79 -15.19
C GLY A 162 -15.69 -31.04 -13.95
#